data_AF-A0AAV8ZIY3-F1
#
_entry.id   AF-A0AAV8ZIY3-F1
#
_cell.length_a   1.000
_cell.length_b   1.000
_cell.length_c   1.000
_cell.angle_alpha   90.00
_cell.angle_beta   90.00
_cell.angle_gamma   90.00
#
_symmetry.space_group_name_H-M   'P 1'
#
loop_
_entity.id
_entity.type
_entity.pdbx_description
1 polymer ?
#
loop_
_entity_poly.entity_id
_entity_poly.type
_entity_poly.pdbx_seq_one_letter_code
_entity_poly.pdbx_strand_id
1 'polypeptide(L)'
;MTVDKDTFLTTNKKDYKWPYPKPMASRPSQPPVRTKPNNAYVSQLVEPYCHCDAHLYESGLGGYKRLAQKEKKLYQELDELSKMMSIMSNDVLDHPCDNDDEKMETIYQTDYIKRGLPITEYKKLMAAVDSPVGVPVKGEVIGLVGGYRDPT
;
A
#
# COMPACT_ATOMS: atom_id res chain seq x y z
N MET A 1 -27.13 -48.63 -17.57
CA MET A 1 -26.56 -48.28 -18.90
C MET A 1 -25.40 -49.21 -19.17
N THR A 2 -25.53 -50.13 -20.13
CA THR A 2 -24.44 -51.01 -20.56
C THR A 2 -23.62 -50.29 -21.61
N VAL A 3 -22.41 -49.85 -21.26
CA VAL A 3 -21.49 -49.20 -22.20
C VAL A 3 -20.92 -50.24 -23.14
N ASP A 4 -20.91 -49.93 -24.44
CA ASP A 4 -20.38 -50.81 -25.48
C ASP A 4 -18.88 -51.06 -25.26
N LYS A 5 -18.44 -52.31 -25.42
CA LYS A 5 -17.06 -52.71 -25.10
C LYS A 5 -16.04 -52.13 -26.09
N ASP A 6 -16.53 -51.67 -27.23
CA ASP A 6 -15.71 -51.15 -28.31
C ASP A 6 -15.55 -49.61 -28.27
N THR A 7 -16.13 -48.93 -27.26
CA THR A 7 -16.06 -47.47 -27.12
C THR A 7 -14.64 -46.92 -26.96
N PHE A 8 -13.70 -47.71 -26.44
CA PHE A 8 -12.31 -47.28 -26.18
C PHE A 8 -11.28 -47.84 -27.17
N LEU A 9 -11.72 -48.35 -28.32
CA LEU A 9 -10.81 -48.91 -29.32
C LEU A 9 -10.36 -47.85 -30.32
N THR A 10 -9.07 -47.82 -30.62
CA THR A 10 -8.52 -46.95 -31.68
C THR A 10 -8.88 -47.51 -33.06
N THR A 11 -9.04 -46.62 -34.05
CA THR A 11 -9.34 -46.98 -35.45
C THR A 11 -8.30 -47.94 -36.03
N ASN A 12 -7.05 -47.86 -35.58
CA ASN A 12 -5.92 -48.64 -36.10
C ASN A 12 -5.67 -49.94 -35.31
N LYS A 13 -6.57 -50.35 -34.41
CA LYS A 13 -6.42 -51.58 -33.61
C LYS A 13 -6.19 -52.82 -34.48
N LYS A 14 -6.84 -52.87 -35.65
CA LYS A 14 -6.75 -54.00 -36.58
C LYS A 14 -5.38 -54.10 -37.26
N ASP A 15 -4.69 -52.96 -37.39
CA ASP A 15 -3.41 -52.88 -38.09
C ASP A 15 -2.21 -53.03 -37.15
N TYR A 16 -2.44 -52.98 -35.84
CA TYR A 16 -1.39 -53.12 -34.84
C TYR A 16 -0.87 -54.57 -34.74
N LYS A 17 0.37 -54.77 -35.19
CA LYS A 17 1.12 -56.03 -35.00
C LYS A 17 2.03 -55.90 -33.78
N TRP A 18 1.88 -56.81 -32.82
CA TRP A 18 2.79 -56.88 -31.69
C TRP A 18 4.19 -57.34 -32.17
N PRO A 19 5.28 -56.68 -31.73
CA PRO A 19 6.65 -57.12 -32.05
C PRO A 19 7.05 -58.44 -31.36
N TYR A 20 6.24 -58.92 -30.42
CA TYR A 20 6.42 -60.17 -29.67
C TYR A 20 5.07 -60.93 -29.62
N PRO A 21 5.05 -62.25 -29.33
CA PRO A 21 3.80 -62.97 -29.13
C PRO A 21 2.92 -62.22 -28.12
N LYS A 22 1.68 -61.93 -28.53
CA LYS A 22 0.75 -61.13 -27.75
C LYS A 22 0.70 -61.68 -26.32
N PRO A 23 1.02 -60.87 -25.30
CA PRO A 23 0.99 -61.33 -23.92
C PRO A 23 -0.39 -61.94 -23.64
N MET A 24 -0.41 -63.20 -23.20
CA MET A 24 -1.62 -63.85 -22.74
C MET A 24 -1.99 -63.26 -21.38
N ALA A 25 -2.49 -62.04 -21.38
CA ALA A 25 -3.14 -61.48 -20.21
C ALA A 25 -4.42 -62.29 -19.99
N SER A 26 -4.53 -62.96 -18.84
CA SER A 26 -5.78 -63.58 -18.43
C SER A 26 -6.87 -62.52 -18.47
N ARG A 27 -7.97 -62.81 -19.19
CA ARG A 27 -9.14 -61.94 -19.12
C ARG A 27 -9.64 -62.02 -17.68
N PRO A 28 -9.71 -60.89 -16.94
CA PRO A 28 -10.27 -60.93 -15.61
C PRO A 28 -11.69 -61.50 -15.71
N SER A 29 -11.96 -62.54 -14.93
CA SER A 29 -13.26 -63.25 -14.94
C SER A 29 -14.40 -62.37 -14.44
N GLN A 30 -14.07 -61.27 -13.77
CA GLN A 30 -15.01 -60.31 -13.22
C GLN A 30 -14.78 -58.93 -13.85
N PRO A 31 -15.86 -58.17 -14.11
CA PRO A 31 -15.75 -56.78 -14.53
C PRO A 31 -14.95 -55.98 -13.48
N PRO A 32 -14.23 -54.92 -13.87
CA PRO A 32 -13.54 -54.07 -12.92
C PRO A 32 -14.53 -53.60 -11.85
N VAL A 33 -14.29 -54.01 -10.61
CA VAL A 33 -15.08 -53.52 -9.48
C VAL A 33 -14.82 -52.02 -9.41
N ARG A 34 -15.87 -51.19 -9.34
CA ARG A 34 -15.73 -49.75 -9.09
C ARG A 34 -15.07 -49.55 -7.73
N THR A 35 -13.75 -49.48 -7.70
CA THR A 35 -12.99 -49.23 -6.48
C THR A 35 -13.05 -47.74 -6.16
N LYS A 36 -13.93 -47.42 -5.20
CA LYS A 36 -14.12 -46.15 -4.48
C LYS A 36 -14.78 -45.00 -5.27
N PRO A 37 -15.72 -44.26 -4.66
CA PRO A 37 -16.29 -43.03 -5.24
C PRO A 37 -15.33 -41.83 -5.20
N ASN A 38 -14.27 -41.90 -4.38
CA ASN A 38 -13.32 -40.80 -4.20
C ASN A 38 -11.97 -41.17 -4.79
N ASN A 39 -11.73 -40.72 -6.03
CA ASN A 39 -10.38 -40.54 -6.54
C ASN A 39 -9.74 -39.38 -5.75
N ALA A 40 -9.10 -39.67 -4.62
CA ALA A 40 -8.37 -38.67 -3.84
C ALA A 40 -7.19 -38.02 -4.60
N TYR A 41 -6.85 -38.55 -5.78
CA TYR A 41 -5.75 -38.10 -6.64
C TYR A 41 -6.19 -37.25 -7.83
N VAL A 42 -7.49 -37.04 -8.05
CA VAL A 42 -7.93 -36.03 -9.02
C VAL A 42 -8.06 -34.74 -8.22
N SER A 43 -6.99 -33.93 -8.23
CA SER A 43 -7.08 -32.54 -7.82
C SER A 43 -8.27 -31.94 -8.55
N GLN A 44 -9.27 -31.50 -7.80
CA GLN A 44 -10.45 -30.84 -8.35
C GLN A 44 -9.95 -29.79 -9.34
N LEU A 45 -10.28 -29.93 -10.64
CA LEU A 45 -9.84 -29.00 -11.68
C LEU A 45 -10.38 -27.63 -11.30
N VAL A 46 -9.53 -26.82 -10.66
CA VAL A 46 -9.86 -25.43 -10.34
C VAL A 46 -9.97 -24.74 -11.69
N GLU A 47 -11.19 -24.37 -12.06
CA GLU A 47 -11.42 -23.58 -13.25
C GLU A 47 -10.56 -22.32 -13.17
N PRO A 48 -9.81 -21.97 -14.23
CA PRO A 48 -8.85 -20.85 -14.21
C PRO A 48 -9.50 -19.46 -14.00
N TYR A 49 -10.81 -19.39 -13.76
CA TYR A 49 -11.60 -18.16 -13.60
C TYR A 49 -12.71 -18.24 -12.53
N CYS A 50 -12.61 -19.13 -11.54
CA CYS A 50 -13.57 -19.09 -10.42
C CYS A 50 -13.22 -17.95 -9.45
N HIS A 51 -14.03 -16.89 -9.49
CA HIS A 51 -14.00 -15.75 -8.55
C HIS A 51 -14.80 -16.00 -7.26
N CYS A 52 -14.96 -17.27 -6.89
CA CYS A 52 -15.83 -17.72 -5.83
C CYS A 52 -15.04 -17.87 -4.52
N ASP A 53 -15.56 -17.34 -3.40
CA ASP A 53 -14.91 -17.35 -2.06
C ASP A 53 -14.58 -18.77 -1.51
N ALA A 54 -15.04 -19.83 -2.16
CA ALA A 54 -14.77 -21.24 -1.79
C ALA A 54 -13.33 -21.69 -2.13
N HIS A 55 -12.65 -20.98 -3.02
CA HIS A 55 -11.22 -21.14 -3.27
C HIS A 55 -10.53 -19.98 -2.56
N LEU A 56 -9.38 -20.22 -1.91
CA LEU A 56 -8.58 -19.25 -1.14
C LEU A 56 -8.06 -18.03 -1.94
N TYR A 57 -8.69 -17.71 -3.06
CA TYR A 57 -8.59 -16.48 -3.81
C TYR A 57 -9.27 -15.36 -3.04
N GLU A 58 -8.49 -14.38 -2.60
CA GLU A 58 -9.05 -13.16 -2.04
C GLU A 58 -9.82 -12.45 -3.16
N SER A 59 -11.16 -12.43 -3.06
CA SER A 59 -11.99 -11.73 -4.04
C SER A 59 -11.50 -10.29 -4.19
N GLY A 60 -11.63 -9.70 -5.38
CA GLY A 60 -11.16 -8.33 -5.64
C GLY A 60 -11.68 -7.31 -4.61
N LEU A 61 -12.87 -7.57 -4.05
CA LEU A 61 -13.46 -6.80 -2.95
C LEU A 61 -12.71 -6.97 -1.61
N GLY A 62 -12.26 -8.18 -1.28
CA GLY A 62 -11.42 -8.44 -0.10
C GLY A 62 -10.08 -7.71 -0.19
N GLY A 63 -9.43 -7.76 -1.36
CA GLY A 63 -8.21 -7.03 -1.64
C GLY A 63 -8.40 -5.51 -1.53
N TYR A 64 -9.46 -4.97 -2.13
CA TYR A 64 -9.82 -3.56 -2.01
C TYR A 64 -10.02 -3.13 -0.55
N LYS A 65 -10.77 -3.91 0.24
CA LYS A 65 -11.02 -3.61 1.66
C LYS A 65 -9.72 -3.53 2.45
N ARG A 66 -8.75 -4.41 2.20
CA ARG A 66 -7.44 -4.38 2.86
C ARG A 66 -6.61 -3.17 2.44
N LEU A 67 -6.65 -2.80 1.16
CA LEU A 67 -5.98 -1.59 0.68
C LEU A 67 -6.56 -0.33 1.35
N ALA A 68 -7.89 -0.20 1.39
CA ALA A 68 -8.55 0.92 2.05
C ALA A 68 -8.23 1.00 3.56
N GLN A 69 -8.15 -0.15 4.24
CA GLN A 69 -7.73 -0.19 5.65
C GLN A 69 -6.27 0.23 5.84
N LYS A 70 -5.37 -0.20 4.95
CA LYS A 70 -3.96 0.21 4.98
C LYS A 70 -3.80 1.69 4.73
N GLU A 71 -4.50 2.23 3.73
CA GLU A 71 -4.50 3.66 3.42
C GLU A 71 -4.94 4.48 4.63
N LYS A 72 -6.06 4.11 5.26
CA LYS A 72 -6.52 4.76 6.49
C LYS A 72 -5.46 4.75 7.59
N LYS A 73 -4.77 3.61 7.79
CA LYS A 73 -3.72 3.49 8.80
C LYS A 73 -2.53 4.40 8.49
N LEU A 74 -2.09 4.44 7.23
CA LEU A 74 -1.01 5.32 6.79
C LEU A 74 -1.34 6.79 7.02
N TYR A 75 -2.57 7.23 6.78
CA TYR A 75 -2.99 8.59 7.09
C TYR A 75 -2.95 8.90 8.59
N GLN A 76 -3.34 7.95 9.44
CA GLN A 76 -3.24 8.13 10.89
C GLN A 76 -1.79 8.23 11.36
N GLU A 77 -0.92 7.35 10.86
CA GLU A 77 0.52 7.39 11.17
C GLU A 77 1.16 8.71 10.69
N LEU A 78 0.73 9.22 9.53
CA LEU A 78 1.21 10.51 9.02
C LEU A 78 0.77 11.69 9.91
N ASP A 79 -0.49 11.68 10.38
CA ASP A 79 -1.00 12.70 11.31
C ASP A 79 -0.24 12.68 12.65
N GLU A 80 0.00 11.50 13.20
CA GLU A 80 0.80 11.33 14.42
C GLU A 80 2.24 11.82 14.23
N LEU A 81 2.87 11.48 13.10
CA LEU A 81 4.21 11.94 12.76
C LEU A 81 4.26 13.46 12.60
N SER A 82 3.26 14.07 11.97
CA SER A 82 3.17 15.53 11.84
C SER A 82 3.07 16.21 13.20
N LYS A 83 2.32 15.64 14.15
CA LYS A 83 2.23 16.15 15.53
C LYS A 83 3.57 16.04 16.24
N MET A 84 4.24 14.89 16.14
CA MET A 84 5.56 14.69 16.74
C MET A 84 6.60 15.65 16.19
N MET A 85 6.60 15.89 14.88
CA MET A 85 7.47 16.89 14.25
C MET A 85 7.23 18.29 14.81
N SER A 86 5.96 18.70 14.98
CA SER A 86 5.63 20.01 15.55
C SER A 86 6.04 20.16 17.01
N ILE A 87 5.92 19.10 17.81
CA ILE A 87 6.38 19.11 19.20
C ILE A 87 7.90 19.25 19.23
N MET A 88 8.60 18.43 18.44
CA MET A 88 10.05 18.45 18.38
C MET A 88 10.60 19.78 17.85
N SER A 89 9.95 20.40 16.85
CA SER A 89 10.37 21.71 16.36
C SER A 89 10.22 22.77 17.45
N ASN A 90 9.15 22.72 18.25
CA ASN A 90 8.97 23.65 19.37
C ASN A 90 10.02 23.42 20.45
N ASP A 91 10.30 22.17 20.81
CA ASP A 91 11.33 21.83 21.80
C ASP A 91 12.72 22.34 21.38
N VAL A 92 13.06 22.26 20.09
CA VAL A 92 14.31 22.83 19.53
C VAL A 92 14.32 24.35 19.70
N LEU A 93 13.23 25.03 19.35
CA LEU A 93 13.12 26.48 19.46
C LEU A 93 13.21 26.95 20.91
N ASP A 94 12.56 26.26 21.84
CA ASP A 94 12.51 26.61 23.26
C ASP A 94 13.82 26.27 24.02
N HIS A 95 14.73 25.48 23.42
CA HIS A 95 15.95 25.07 24.10
C HIS A 95 16.95 26.25 24.25
N PRO A 96 17.41 26.60 25.47
CA PRO A 96 18.18 27.82 25.71
C PRO A 96 19.66 27.79 25.27
N CYS A 97 20.14 26.72 24.62
CA CYS A 97 21.57 26.54 24.35
C CYS A 97 22.05 27.07 23.00
N ASP A 98 21.15 27.22 22.02
CA ASP A 98 21.53 27.63 20.67
C ASP A 98 20.91 28.98 20.30
N ASN A 99 21.57 29.69 19.38
CA ASN A 99 21.06 30.94 18.81
C ASN A 99 19.80 30.66 17.97
N ASP A 100 18.73 31.44 18.17
CA ASP A 100 17.44 31.23 17.50
C ASP A 100 17.55 31.21 15.98
N ASP A 101 18.49 31.97 15.44
CA ASP A 101 18.73 32.07 14.01
C ASP A 101 19.36 30.80 13.42
N GLU A 102 20.24 30.11 14.16
CA GLU A 102 20.85 28.84 13.75
C GLU A 102 19.84 27.68 13.80
N LYS A 103 18.96 27.70 14.82
CA LYS A 103 17.83 26.75 14.91
C LYS A 103 16.85 26.94 13.75
N MET A 104 16.51 28.18 13.44
CA MET A 104 15.59 28.48 12.35
C MET A 104 16.20 28.14 10.99
N GLU A 105 17.50 28.34 10.79
CA GLU A 105 18.20 27.90 9.58
C GLU A 105 18.12 26.38 9.40
N THR A 106 18.42 25.61 10.44
CA THR A 106 18.41 24.14 10.37
C THR A 106 17.00 23.57 10.16
N ILE A 107 15.99 24.11 10.83
CA ILE A 107 14.57 23.76 10.58
C ILE A 107 14.20 24.10 9.13
N TYR A 108 14.54 25.30 8.67
CA TYR A 108 14.25 25.75 7.32
C TYR A 108 14.89 24.84 6.25
N GLN A 109 16.18 24.51 6.38
CA GLN A 109 16.87 23.60 5.46
C GLN A 109 16.22 22.21 5.44
N THR A 110 15.77 21.72 6.60
CA THR A 110 15.15 20.40 6.70
C THR A 110 13.77 20.35 6.06
N ASP A 111 12.95 21.39 6.27
CA ASP A 111 11.55 21.41 5.85
C ASP A 111 11.33 21.97 4.45
N TYR A 112 11.99 23.08 4.09
CA TYR A 112 11.74 23.78 2.83
C TYR A 112 12.50 23.19 1.65
N ILE A 113 13.76 22.79 1.82
CA ILE A 113 14.56 22.21 0.72
C ILE A 113 13.94 20.90 0.24
N LYS A 114 13.46 20.05 1.17
CA LYS A 114 12.85 18.76 0.82
C LYS A 114 11.51 18.90 0.08
N ARG A 115 10.84 20.06 0.18
CA ARG A 115 9.56 20.33 -0.49
C ARG A 115 9.72 20.85 -1.91
N GLY A 116 10.95 21.05 -2.40
CA GLY A 116 11.21 21.49 -3.78
C GLY A 116 10.72 22.91 -4.08
N LEU A 117 10.53 23.74 -3.04
CA LEU A 117 10.12 25.13 -3.19
C LEU A 117 11.31 25.98 -3.68
N PRO A 118 11.09 26.98 -4.56
CA PRO A 118 12.16 27.75 -5.20
C PRO A 118 12.76 28.84 -4.27
N ILE A 119 12.92 28.53 -2.99
CA ILE A 119 13.57 29.43 -2.03
C ILE A 119 14.86 28.76 -1.60
N THR A 120 15.93 29.11 -2.31
CA THR A 120 17.22 28.42 -2.27
C THR A 120 18.08 28.75 -1.06
N GLU A 121 17.83 29.87 -0.37
CA GLU A 121 18.71 30.37 0.70
C GLU A 121 17.90 30.86 1.91
N TYR A 122 18.32 30.42 3.09
CA TYR A 122 17.80 30.92 4.36
C TYR A 122 18.17 32.40 4.51
N LYS A 123 17.21 33.22 4.96
CA LYS A 123 17.46 34.62 5.31
C LYS A 123 17.42 34.76 6.82
N LYS A 124 18.46 35.42 7.35
CA LYS A 124 18.60 35.75 8.76
C LYS A 124 17.32 36.35 9.33
N LEU A 125 16.95 35.94 10.54
CA LEU A 125 15.86 36.57 11.28
C LEU A 125 16.14 38.08 11.44
N MET A 126 15.15 38.89 11.12
CA MET A 126 15.18 40.35 11.28
C MET A 126 13.92 40.81 11.98
N ALA A 127 14.01 41.92 12.71
CA ALA A 127 12.83 42.49 13.35
C ALA A 127 11.81 42.91 12.28
N ALA A 128 10.53 42.77 12.60
CA ALA A 128 9.45 43.09 11.67
C ALA A 128 9.47 44.56 11.21
N VAL A 129 9.98 45.47 12.05
CA VAL A 129 10.16 46.89 11.74
C VAL A 129 11.24 47.15 10.68
N ASP A 130 12.22 46.26 10.57
CA ASP A 130 13.35 46.37 9.64
C ASP A 130 13.12 45.58 8.35
N SER A 131 12.02 44.82 8.27
CA SER A 131 11.68 44.02 7.10
C SER A 131 11.25 44.90 5.92
N PRO A 132 11.88 44.75 4.73
CA PRO A 132 11.43 45.45 3.52
C PRO A 132 10.09 44.92 3.01
N VAL A 133 9.66 43.75 3.50
CA VAL A 133 8.36 43.16 3.21
C VAL A 133 7.40 43.64 4.30
N GLY A 134 6.37 44.40 3.90
CA GLY A 134 5.38 44.94 4.83
C GLY A 134 4.77 43.85 5.72
N VAL A 135 4.65 44.14 7.02
CA VAL A 135 4.13 43.17 8.00
C VAL A 135 2.69 42.83 7.62
N PRO A 136 2.35 41.55 7.37
CA PRO A 136 1.02 41.15 6.91
C PRO A 136 -0.06 41.33 7.99
N VAL A 137 0.35 41.44 9.26
CA VAL A 137 -0.53 41.74 10.38
C VAL A 137 -0.28 43.17 10.82
N LYS A 138 -1.27 44.05 10.64
CA LYS A 138 -1.24 45.38 11.25
C LYS A 138 -1.26 45.19 12.77
N GLY A 139 -0.17 45.57 13.45
CA GLY A 139 -0.17 45.65 14.90
C GLY A 139 -1.31 46.55 15.37
N GLU A 140 -1.96 46.18 16.48
CA GLU A 140 -3.03 46.97 17.06
C GLU A 140 -2.44 48.31 17.52
N VAL A 141 -2.68 49.37 16.75
CA VAL A 141 -2.26 50.72 17.12
C VAL A 141 -3.18 51.17 18.24
N ILE A 142 -2.76 50.97 19.48
CA ILE A 142 -3.39 51.61 20.63
C ILE A 142 -3.21 53.11 20.43
N GLY A 143 -4.29 53.76 19.98
CA GLY A 143 -4.28 55.16 19.63
C GLY A 143 -3.92 56.02 20.85
N LEU A 144 -2.68 56.49 20.92
CA LEU A 144 -2.25 57.62 21.76
C LEU A 144 -2.85 58.96 21.26
N VAL A 145 -4.08 58.92 20.73
CA VAL A 145 -4.81 60.09 20.21
C VAL A 145 -5.34 60.97 21.35
N GLY A 146 -5.31 60.49 22.60
CA GLY A 146 -5.72 61.24 23.80
C GLY A 146 -4.61 61.56 24.80
N GLY A 147 -3.35 61.23 24.52
CA GLY A 147 -2.24 61.54 25.43
C GLY A 147 -1.87 63.02 25.35
N TYR A 148 -1.83 63.70 26.50
CA TYR A 148 -1.37 65.09 26.64
C TYR A 148 -0.01 65.26 25.93
N ARG A 149 0.06 66.14 24.93
CA ARG A 149 1.31 66.57 24.30
C ARG A 149 1.71 67.89 24.94
N ASP A 150 2.83 67.89 25.66
CA ASP A 150 3.42 69.10 26.21
C ASP A 150 3.88 70.01 25.05
N PRO A 151 3.38 71.27 24.94
CA PRO A 151 3.89 72.21 23.98
C PRO A 151 5.12 72.92 24.55
N THR A 152 6.31 72.49 24.17
CA THR A 152 7.52 73.31 24.30
C THR A 152 8.37 73.23 23.04
#